data_AF-A0A812V252-F1
#
_entry.id   AF-A0A812V252-F1
#
_cell.length_a   1.000
_cell.length_b   1.000
_cell.length_c   1.000
_cell.angle_alpha   90.00
_cell.angle_beta   90.00
_cell.angle_gamma   90.00
#
_symmetry.space_group_name_H-M   'P 1'
#
loop_
_entity.id
_entity.type
_entity.pdbx_description
1 polymer ?
#
loop_
_entity_poly.entity_id
_entity_poly.type
_entity_poly.pdbx_seq_one_letter_code
_entity_poly.pdbx_strand_id
1 'polypeptide(L)'
;MEPLAKRAKLGDDGGIELHEVQCHGDVKDLLRWMGHGGLIHVTLAMSQDIGFNWQSLHPKIAVQLFFLRYCGLKMGMEAQYEYICDTVAWPESGYVATLVTRGFYDRRFSFRGKVRQTIAAAETSVAQVFLSHPSIIEIASRLPPPLPDVRHRLLLTKPQREALAAAGLSWEAVQEDMVQKVYFGFQSMGCRSQLWDASAA
;
A
#
# COMPACT_ATOMS: atom_id res chain seq x y z
N MET A 1 41.58 12.25 1.80
CA MET A 1 40.37 11.58 1.27
C MET A 1 40.29 10.22 1.93
N GLU A 2 39.55 10.13 3.03
CA GLU A 2 39.26 8.89 3.74
C GLU A 2 37.75 8.63 3.65
N PRO A 3 37.31 7.38 3.43
CA PRO A 3 35.89 7.02 3.40
C PRO A 3 35.35 6.78 4.81
N LEU A 4 34.32 7.52 5.19
CA LEU A 4 33.64 7.40 6.48
C LEU A 4 32.57 6.29 6.48
N ALA A 5 32.78 5.36 7.42
CA ALA A 5 31.80 4.69 8.28
C ALA A 5 30.85 3.61 7.72
N LYS A 6 31.21 2.36 8.07
CA LYS A 6 30.32 1.21 8.28
C LYS A 6 29.45 1.40 9.53
N ARG A 7 28.31 0.67 9.55
CA ARG A 7 27.29 0.40 10.61
C ARG A 7 26.03 1.27 10.45
N ALA A 8 24.82 0.71 10.38
CA ALA A 8 24.29 -0.33 11.26
C ALA A 8 23.85 -1.62 10.55
N LYS A 9 24.33 -2.76 11.08
CA LYS A 9 23.61 -4.03 11.03
C LYS A 9 22.45 -3.89 12.01
N LEU A 10 21.20 -3.97 11.54
CA LEU A 10 20.09 -4.37 12.41
C LEU A 10 20.17 -5.90 12.57
N GLY A 11 20.09 -6.38 13.83
CA GLY A 11 19.95 -7.80 14.17
C GLY A 11 18.82 -8.45 13.36
N ASP A 12 18.94 -9.68 12.89
CA ASP A 12 19.11 -10.91 13.68
C ASP A 12 18.25 -10.88 14.95
N ASP A 13 16.94 -10.81 14.75
CA ASP A 13 15.93 -11.53 15.52
C ASP A 13 14.58 -11.41 14.82
N GLY A 14 14.05 -12.54 14.38
CA GLY A 14 12.83 -12.64 13.60
C GLY A 14 13.11 -13.25 12.24
N GLY A 15 13.44 -14.55 12.23
CA GLY A 15 13.20 -15.36 11.05
C GLY A 15 11.72 -15.21 10.67
N ILE A 16 11.44 -14.28 9.76
CA ILE A 16 10.23 -14.36 8.97
C ILE A 16 10.47 -15.62 8.17
N GLU A 17 9.90 -16.73 8.66
CA GLU A 17 9.75 -17.92 7.85
C GLU A 17 9.27 -17.41 6.50
N LEU A 18 10.11 -17.60 5.49
CA LEU A 18 9.63 -17.63 4.13
C LEU A 18 8.56 -18.73 4.16
N HIS A 19 7.32 -18.34 4.42
CA HIS A 19 6.18 -18.96 3.78
C HIS A 19 6.30 -18.59 2.30
N GLU A 20 7.41 -19.06 1.68
CA GLU A 20 7.38 -19.58 0.33
C GLU A 20 6.07 -20.34 0.23
N VAL A 21 5.43 -20.25 -0.92
CA VAL A 21 4.45 -21.25 -1.32
C VAL A 21 5.22 -22.57 -1.45
N GLN A 22 5.62 -23.14 -0.31
CA GLN A 22 6.10 -24.49 -0.17
C GLN A 22 4.93 -25.35 -0.57
N CYS A 23 5.25 -26.36 -1.36
CA CYS A 23 4.32 -27.22 -2.07
C CYS A 23 3.76 -26.53 -3.30
N HIS A 24 4.32 -26.88 -4.46
CA HIS A 24 3.67 -27.80 -5.40
C HIS A 24 4.65 -28.01 -6.57
N GLY A 25 5.27 -29.20 -6.63
CA GLY A 25 6.18 -29.57 -7.72
C GLY A 25 5.47 -29.75 -9.07
N ASP A 26 4.14 -29.86 -9.05
CA ASP A 26 3.27 -29.97 -10.22
C ASP A 26 2.36 -28.73 -10.35
N VAL A 27 2.29 -28.17 -11.55
CA VAL A 27 1.38 -27.06 -11.94
C VAL A 27 -0.07 -27.39 -11.63
N LYS A 28 -0.47 -28.66 -11.81
CA LYS A 28 -1.84 -29.10 -11.51
C LYS A 28 -2.16 -28.93 -10.03
N ASP A 29 -1.20 -29.18 -9.16
CA ASP A 29 -1.39 -29.03 -7.73
C ASP A 29 -1.44 -27.54 -7.33
N LEU A 30 -0.60 -26.69 -7.95
CA LEU A 30 -0.67 -25.23 -7.75
C LEU A 30 -2.06 -24.67 -8.15
N LEU A 31 -2.53 -25.01 -9.35
CA LEU A 31 -3.83 -24.54 -9.84
C LEU A 31 -5.00 -25.10 -9.01
N ARG A 32 -4.90 -26.37 -8.59
CA ARG A 32 -5.87 -27.01 -7.70
C ARG A 32 -5.89 -26.30 -6.34
N TRP A 33 -4.74 -26.06 -5.74
CA TRP A 33 -4.61 -25.34 -4.46
C TRP A 33 -5.21 -23.93 -4.55
N MET A 34 -4.93 -23.19 -5.63
CA MET A 34 -5.56 -21.91 -5.91
C MET A 34 -7.09 -22.02 -6.03
N GLY A 35 -7.59 -23.07 -6.70
CA GLY A 35 -9.02 -23.31 -6.91
C GLY A 35 -9.79 -23.71 -5.65
N HIS A 36 -9.13 -24.37 -4.69
CA HIS A 36 -9.74 -24.77 -3.41
C HIS A 36 -9.55 -23.74 -2.28
N GLY A 37 -9.12 -22.53 -2.60
CA GLY A 37 -9.00 -21.45 -1.62
C GLY A 37 -7.73 -21.48 -0.78
N GLY A 38 -6.69 -22.22 -1.20
CA GLY A 38 -5.42 -22.31 -0.47
C GLY A 38 -4.73 -20.96 -0.22
N LEU A 39 -4.99 -19.96 -1.08
CA LEU A 39 -4.50 -18.59 -0.92
C LEU A 39 -5.02 -17.89 0.35
N ILE A 40 -6.10 -18.39 0.97
CA ILE A 40 -6.61 -17.83 2.23
C ILE A 40 -5.58 -17.93 3.36
N HIS A 41 -4.71 -18.95 3.34
CA HIS A 41 -3.65 -19.08 4.32
C HIS A 41 -2.62 -17.95 4.20
N VAL A 42 -2.34 -17.47 2.98
CA VAL A 42 -1.47 -16.31 2.76
C VAL A 42 -2.11 -15.05 3.32
N THR A 43 -3.41 -14.84 3.07
CA THR A 43 -4.17 -13.73 3.66
C THR A 43 -4.13 -13.77 5.19
N LEU A 44 -4.41 -14.94 5.79
CA LEU A 44 -4.39 -15.11 7.25
C LEU A 44 -3.01 -14.87 7.85
N ALA A 45 -1.95 -15.37 7.21
CA ALA A 45 -0.56 -15.16 7.62
C ALA A 45 -0.08 -13.70 7.49
N MET A 46 -0.81 -12.87 6.75
CA MET A 46 -0.56 -11.44 6.60
C MET A 46 -1.60 -10.58 7.33
N SER A 47 -2.52 -11.19 8.08
CA SER A 47 -3.59 -10.45 8.77
C SER A 47 -3.05 -9.49 9.84
N GLN A 48 -1.89 -9.79 10.42
CA GLN A 48 -1.21 -8.92 11.39
C GLN A 48 -0.61 -7.67 10.74
N ASP A 49 -0.38 -7.69 9.43
CA ASP A 49 0.14 -6.57 8.64
C ASP A 49 -0.97 -5.63 8.15
N ILE A 50 -2.24 -5.94 8.49
CA ILE A 50 -3.38 -5.07 8.22
C ILE A 50 -3.28 -3.82 9.07
N GLY A 51 -3.57 -2.69 8.44
CA GLY A 51 -3.47 -1.37 9.02
C GLY A 51 -2.19 -0.66 8.62
N PHE A 52 -2.11 0.61 9.00
CA PHE A 52 -0.97 1.45 8.71
C PHE A 52 -0.66 2.31 9.93
N ASN A 53 0.57 2.20 10.45
CA ASN A 53 1.08 3.09 11.48
C ASN A 53 2.10 4.06 10.85
N TRP A 54 1.82 5.35 10.92
CA TRP A 54 2.64 6.41 10.31
C TRP A 54 3.35 7.31 11.32
N GLN A 55 3.27 7.02 12.62
CA GLN A 55 3.74 7.93 13.67
C GLN A 55 5.24 8.26 13.58
N SER A 56 6.06 7.36 13.05
CA SER A 56 7.51 7.54 12.87
C SER A 56 7.90 8.15 11.51
N LEU A 57 6.93 8.40 10.62
CA LEU A 57 7.19 8.83 9.25
C LEU A 57 7.07 10.34 9.09
N HIS A 58 7.81 10.89 8.13
CA HIS A 58 7.57 12.26 7.68
C HIS A 58 6.14 12.36 7.10
N PRO A 59 5.34 13.40 7.44
CA PRO A 59 3.92 13.46 7.05
C PRO A 59 3.66 13.29 5.56
N LYS A 60 4.48 13.89 4.70
CA LYS A 60 4.35 13.72 3.24
C LYS A 60 4.59 12.27 2.77
N ILE A 61 5.54 11.57 3.40
CA ILE A 61 5.82 10.15 3.11
C ILE A 61 4.66 9.28 3.59
N ALA A 62 4.12 9.58 4.78
CA ALA A 62 2.97 8.88 5.31
C ALA A 62 1.73 9.01 4.40
N VAL A 63 1.43 10.20 3.88
CA VAL A 63 0.36 10.41 2.88
C VAL A 63 0.60 9.57 1.63
N GLN A 64 1.82 9.59 1.10
CA GLN A 64 2.18 8.80 -0.07
C GLN A 64 1.94 7.29 0.16
N LEU A 65 2.44 6.74 1.26
CA LEU A 65 2.29 5.32 1.60
C LEU A 65 0.84 4.94 1.89
N PHE A 66 0.06 5.84 2.51
CA PHE A 66 -1.37 5.67 2.69
C PHE A 66 -2.05 5.46 1.34
N PHE A 67 -1.83 6.35 0.37
CA PHE A 67 -2.49 6.25 -0.94
C PHE A 67 -1.99 5.07 -1.78
N LEU A 68 -0.71 4.71 -1.68
CA LEU A 68 -0.19 3.50 -2.33
C LEU A 68 -0.89 2.23 -1.84
N ARG A 69 -1.19 2.14 -0.54
CA ARG A 69 -1.95 1.02 0.04
C ARG A 69 -3.45 1.12 -0.27
N TYR A 70 -4.02 2.33 -0.18
CA TYR A 70 -5.45 2.57 -0.34
C TYR A 70 -5.92 2.42 -1.79
N CYS A 71 -5.21 3.00 -2.75
CA CYS A 71 -5.58 2.95 -4.17
C CYS A 71 -5.13 1.66 -4.87
N GLY A 72 -4.13 0.98 -4.31
CA GLY A 72 -3.57 -0.25 -4.88
C GLY A 72 -3.06 -0.08 -6.30
N LEU A 73 -3.31 -1.09 -7.14
CA LEU A 73 -2.73 -1.30 -8.48
C LEU A 73 -3.22 -0.38 -9.60
N LYS A 74 -4.24 0.46 -9.37
CA LYS A 74 -5.05 1.00 -10.48
C LYS A 74 -4.71 2.42 -10.94
N MET A 75 -3.95 3.21 -10.18
CA MET A 75 -3.69 4.62 -10.54
C MET A 75 -2.24 5.03 -10.28
N GLY A 76 -1.65 5.81 -11.20
CA GLY A 76 -0.40 6.53 -10.94
C GLY A 76 -0.59 7.56 -9.81
N MET A 77 0.46 7.84 -9.03
CA MET A 77 0.36 8.66 -7.81
C MET A 77 -0.25 10.05 -8.03
N GLU A 78 0.02 10.68 -9.17
CA GLU A 78 -0.52 12.01 -9.53
C GLU A 78 -2.05 12.03 -9.68
N ALA A 79 -2.66 10.86 -9.90
CA ALA A 79 -4.10 10.72 -10.00
C ALA A 79 -4.78 10.44 -8.64
N GLN A 80 -3.99 10.19 -7.58
CA GLN A 80 -4.49 9.81 -6.26
C GLN A 80 -4.68 11.02 -5.34
N TYR A 81 -3.73 11.96 -5.35
CA TYR A 81 -3.81 13.18 -4.56
C TYR A 81 -2.93 14.28 -5.14
N GLU A 82 -3.20 15.53 -4.75
CA GLU A 82 -2.43 16.70 -5.17
C GLU A 82 -2.33 17.72 -4.03
N TYR A 83 -1.18 18.37 -3.90
CA TYR A 83 -1.01 19.55 -3.06
C TYR A 83 -1.16 20.81 -3.93
N ILE A 84 -2.15 21.65 -3.62
CA ILE A 84 -2.34 22.97 -4.23
C ILE A 84 -1.86 24.00 -3.23
N CYS A 85 -0.93 24.87 -3.63
CA CYS A 85 -0.35 25.87 -2.74
C CYS A 85 -0.73 27.29 -3.18
N ASP A 86 -1.28 28.06 -2.25
CA ASP A 86 -1.68 29.45 -2.46
C ASP A 86 -0.81 30.38 -1.60
N THR A 87 -0.56 31.58 -2.10
CA THR A 87 0.05 32.66 -1.30
C THR A 87 -1.02 33.35 -0.47
N VAL A 88 -0.69 33.65 0.78
CA VAL A 88 -1.56 34.39 1.71
C VAL A 88 -0.96 35.77 1.92
N ALA A 89 -1.79 36.79 1.72
CA ALA A 89 -1.40 38.18 1.95
C ALA A 89 -1.40 38.52 3.45
N TRP A 90 -0.90 39.71 3.78
CA TRP A 90 -0.83 40.25 5.14
C TRP A 90 -2.20 40.18 5.86
N PRO A 91 -2.28 39.91 7.19
CA PRO A 91 -1.19 39.85 8.20
C PRO A 91 -0.45 38.52 8.32
N GLU A 92 -1.01 37.43 7.81
CA GLU A 92 -0.42 36.09 7.87
C GLU A 92 0.41 35.82 6.59
N SER A 93 1.29 36.74 6.22
CA SER A 93 2.06 36.61 4.98
C SER A 93 2.79 35.26 4.91
N GLY A 94 2.55 34.49 3.84
CA GLY A 94 3.13 33.16 3.68
C GLY A 94 2.43 32.32 2.62
N TYR A 95 2.48 31.00 2.80
CA TYR A 95 1.91 29.98 1.94
C TYR A 95 0.94 29.11 2.72
N VAL A 96 -0.14 28.69 2.08
CA VAL A 96 -1.07 27.68 2.58
C VAL A 96 -1.23 26.59 1.54
N ALA A 97 -1.25 25.33 1.99
CA ALA A 97 -1.45 24.20 1.11
C ALA A 97 -2.83 23.56 1.35
N THR A 98 -3.44 23.11 0.26
CA THR A 98 -4.65 22.31 0.24
C THR A 98 -4.30 20.94 -0.35
N LEU A 99 -4.58 19.86 0.39
CA LEU A 99 -4.45 18.50 -0.11
C LEU A 99 -5.79 18.07 -0.69
N VAL A 100 -5.84 17.89 -2.01
CA VAL A 100 -7.00 17.39 -2.73
C VAL A 100 -6.84 15.89 -2.92
N THR A 101 -7.74 15.10 -2.33
CA THR A 101 -7.66 13.65 -2.38
C THR A 101 -8.59 13.11 -3.47
N ARG A 102 -8.04 12.90 -4.67
CA ARG A 102 -8.79 12.44 -5.86
C ARG A 102 -9.08 10.93 -5.83
N GLY A 103 -8.29 10.18 -5.07
CA GLY A 103 -8.38 8.72 -4.94
C GLY A 103 -9.50 8.22 -4.03
N PHE A 104 -10.24 9.09 -3.33
CA PHE A 104 -11.45 8.69 -2.61
C PHE A 104 -12.65 8.81 -3.56
N TYR A 105 -13.29 7.67 -3.85
CA TYR A 105 -14.29 7.54 -4.92
C TYR A 105 -15.49 8.47 -4.75
N ASP A 106 -16.05 8.54 -3.54
CA ASP A 106 -17.34 9.19 -3.30
C ASP A 106 -17.23 10.52 -2.52
N ARG A 107 -16.03 10.84 -2.01
CA ARG A 107 -15.77 12.06 -1.24
C ARG A 107 -14.46 12.67 -1.68
N ARG A 108 -14.53 13.73 -2.49
CA ARG A 108 -13.38 14.63 -2.67
C ARG A 108 -13.14 15.33 -1.34
N PHE A 109 -12.36 14.71 -0.46
CA PHE A 109 -11.88 15.41 0.70
C PHE A 109 -10.84 16.43 0.24
N SER A 110 -11.06 17.68 0.65
CA SER A 110 -10.03 18.70 0.61
C SER A 110 -9.66 19.05 2.04
N PHE A 111 -8.37 18.93 2.36
CA PHE A 111 -7.84 19.34 3.65
C PHE A 111 -7.05 20.61 3.43
N ARG A 112 -7.20 21.59 4.32
CA ARG A 112 -6.43 22.83 4.28
C ARG A 112 -5.48 22.86 5.46
N GLY A 113 -4.20 23.12 5.18
CA GLY A 113 -3.15 23.26 6.18
C GLY A 113 -3.17 24.62 6.88
N LYS A 114 -2.19 24.81 7.76
CA LYS A 114 -1.94 26.12 8.38
C LYS A 114 -1.05 26.96 7.47
N VAL A 115 -1.12 28.28 7.62
CA VAL A 115 -0.21 29.20 6.93
C VAL A 115 1.22 29.02 7.43
N ARG A 116 2.19 29.01 6.51
CA ARG A 116 3.61 28.76 6.76
C ARG A 116 4.49 29.65 5.89
N GLN A 117 5.74 29.84 6.32
CA GLN A 117 6.69 30.70 5.60
C GLN A 117 7.24 30.08 4.30
N THR A 118 7.12 28.76 4.14
CA THR A 118 7.59 28.05 2.95
C THR A 118 6.52 27.09 2.44
N ILE A 119 6.55 26.82 1.13
CA ILE A 119 5.68 25.84 0.47
C ILE A 119 5.81 24.46 1.12
N ALA A 120 7.05 23.98 1.31
CA ALA A 120 7.30 22.66 1.91
C ALA A 120 6.72 22.52 3.34
N ALA A 121 6.78 23.59 4.14
CA ALA A 121 6.17 23.60 5.46
C ALA A 121 4.63 23.65 5.39
N ALA A 122 4.06 24.37 4.42
CA ALA A 122 2.61 24.39 4.18
C ALA A 122 2.09 23.00 3.79
N GLU A 123 2.77 22.32 2.86
CA GLU A 123 2.46 20.94 2.46
C GLU A 123 2.56 19.95 3.63
N THR A 124 3.63 20.07 4.43
CA THR A 124 3.78 19.24 5.63
C THR A 124 2.66 19.50 6.63
N SER A 125 2.24 20.75 6.78
CA SER A 125 1.12 21.10 7.66
C SER A 125 -0.20 20.49 7.20
N VAL A 126 -0.51 20.50 5.90
CA VAL A 126 -1.76 19.91 5.41
C VAL A 126 -1.72 18.38 5.45
N ALA A 127 -0.55 17.77 5.24
CA ALA A 127 -0.35 16.33 5.43
C ALA A 127 -0.63 15.91 6.89
N GLN A 128 -0.20 16.71 7.88
CA GLN A 128 -0.54 16.45 9.29
C GLN A 128 -2.04 16.54 9.57
N VAL A 129 -2.73 17.52 8.96
CA VAL A 129 -4.19 17.67 9.09
C VAL A 129 -4.90 16.43 8.52
N PHE A 130 -4.49 15.96 7.35
CA PHE A 130 -5.01 14.73 6.74
C PHE A 130 -4.83 13.53 7.67
N LEU A 131 -3.60 13.28 8.13
CA LEU A 131 -3.26 12.12 8.96
C LEU A 131 -3.92 12.14 10.35
N SER A 132 -4.29 13.32 10.84
CA SER A 132 -4.96 13.48 12.13
C SER A 132 -6.49 13.43 12.01
N HIS A 133 -7.03 13.36 10.79
CA HIS A 133 -8.47 13.38 10.58
C HIS A 133 -9.10 12.04 11.01
N PRO A 134 -10.18 12.04 11.82
CA PRO A 134 -10.76 10.81 12.36
C PRO A 134 -11.11 9.75 11.31
N SER A 135 -11.71 10.15 10.19
CA SER A 135 -12.04 9.22 9.10
C SER A 135 -10.79 8.63 8.43
N ILE A 136 -9.69 9.38 8.38
CA ILE A 136 -8.44 8.87 7.80
C ILE A 136 -7.79 7.88 8.75
N ILE A 137 -7.84 8.14 10.06
CA ILE A 137 -7.37 7.21 11.09
C ILE A 137 -8.16 5.89 11.03
N GLU A 138 -9.49 5.97 10.90
CA GLU A 138 -10.34 4.80 10.75
C GLU A 138 -9.98 3.99 9.49
N ILE A 139 -9.85 4.63 8.33
CA ILE A 139 -9.48 3.96 7.09
C ILE A 139 -8.09 3.34 7.21
N ALA A 140 -7.14 4.07 7.78
CA ALA A 140 -5.77 3.62 7.92
C ALA A 140 -5.65 2.38 8.83
N SER A 141 -6.52 2.23 9.84
CA SER A 141 -6.60 1.02 10.67
C SER A 141 -7.04 -0.24 9.91
N ARG A 142 -7.57 -0.07 8.69
CA ARG A 142 -8.10 -1.14 7.84
C ARG A 142 -7.43 -1.16 6.47
N LEU A 143 -6.25 -0.57 6.31
CA LEU A 143 -5.53 -0.67 5.03
C LEU A 143 -4.98 -2.08 4.83
N PRO A 144 -4.98 -2.58 3.58
CA PRO A 144 -4.31 -3.84 3.30
C PRO A 144 -2.79 -3.72 3.54
N PRO A 145 -2.09 -4.86 3.71
CA PRO A 145 -0.63 -4.90 3.70
C PRO A 145 -0.06 -4.28 2.40
N PRO A 146 1.21 -3.84 2.41
CA PRO A 146 1.87 -3.34 1.21
C PRO A 146 1.84 -4.36 0.08
N LEU A 147 1.39 -3.92 -1.08
CA LEU A 147 1.36 -4.76 -2.28
C LEU A 147 2.74 -5.38 -2.64
N PRO A 148 3.89 -4.69 -2.50
CA PRO A 148 5.19 -5.33 -2.72
C PRO A 148 5.42 -6.55 -1.83
N ASP A 149 4.98 -6.51 -0.57
CA ASP A 149 5.15 -7.60 0.39
C ASP A 149 4.24 -8.78 0.03
N VAL A 150 3.00 -8.48 -0.37
CA VAL A 150 2.06 -9.49 -0.89
C VAL A 150 2.64 -10.19 -2.12
N ARG A 151 3.17 -9.40 -3.07
CA ARG A 151 3.82 -9.94 -4.28
C ARG A 151 5.04 -10.78 -3.95
N HIS A 152 5.84 -10.37 -2.98
CA HIS A 152 7.01 -11.12 -2.54
C HIS A 152 6.62 -12.50 -1.98
N ARG A 153 5.56 -12.59 -1.16
CA ARG A 153 5.07 -13.88 -0.63
C ARG A 153 4.47 -14.80 -1.70
N LEU A 154 4.07 -14.25 -2.84
CA LEU A 154 3.43 -14.98 -3.95
C LEU A 154 4.38 -15.21 -5.14
N LEU A 155 5.69 -14.99 -4.97
CA LEU A 155 6.65 -15.21 -6.03
C LEU A 155 6.69 -16.68 -6.46
N LEU A 156 6.42 -16.92 -7.75
CA LEU A 156 6.60 -18.24 -8.33
C LEU A 156 8.09 -18.53 -8.50
N THR A 157 8.50 -19.74 -8.10
CA THR A 157 9.88 -20.23 -8.29
C THR A 157 10.17 -20.47 -9.78
N LYS A 158 11.45 -20.49 -10.17
CA LYS A 158 11.85 -20.76 -11.56
C LYS A 158 11.26 -22.07 -12.13
N PRO A 159 11.31 -23.21 -11.41
CA PRO A 159 10.70 -24.45 -11.90
C PRO A 159 9.19 -24.34 -12.12
N GLN A 160 8.47 -23.63 -11.25
CA GLN A 160 7.02 -23.41 -11.41
C GLN A 160 6.70 -22.56 -12.64
N ARG A 161 7.51 -21.52 -12.92
CA ARG A 161 7.35 -20.71 -14.14
C ARG A 161 7.59 -21.52 -15.39
N GLU A 162 8.64 -22.35 -15.40
CA GLU A 162 8.96 -23.25 -16.52
C GLU A 162 7.84 -24.29 -16.73
N ALA A 163 7.30 -24.85 -15.65
CA ALA A 163 6.21 -25.81 -15.73
C ALA A 163 4.90 -25.16 -16.23
N LEU A 164 4.58 -23.93 -15.80
CA LEU A 164 3.44 -23.16 -16.31
C LEU A 164 3.59 -22.87 -17.81
N ALA A 165 4.79 -22.46 -18.23
CA ALA A 165 5.09 -22.23 -19.64
C ALA A 165 4.96 -23.53 -20.46
N ALA A 166 5.45 -24.66 -19.94
CA ALA A 166 5.29 -25.98 -20.57
C ALA A 166 3.82 -26.42 -20.68
N ALA A 167 2.96 -25.98 -19.76
CA ALA A 167 1.51 -26.17 -19.80
C ALA A 167 0.78 -25.15 -20.69
N GLY A 168 1.49 -24.22 -21.35
CA GLY A 168 0.91 -23.18 -22.21
C GLY A 168 0.25 -22.02 -21.45
N LEU A 169 0.58 -21.83 -20.17
CA LEU A 169 0.04 -20.78 -19.32
C LEU A 169 1.07 -19.66 -19.08
N SER A 170 0.61 -18.41 -19.01
CA SER A 170 1.45 -17.28 -18.57
C SER A 170 1.59 -17.29 -17.06
N TRP A 171 2.84 -17.37 -16.59
CA TRP A 171 3.13 -17.32 -15.16
C TRP A 171 2.86 -15.95 -14.57
N GLU A 172 3.01 -14.88 -15.34
CA GLU A 172 2.66 -13.51 -14.94
C GLU A 172 1.17 -13.38 -14.65
N ALA A 173 0.33 -13.91 -15.56
CA ALA A 173 -1.12 -13.89 -15.41
C ALA A 173 -1.57 -14.70 -14.17
N VAL A 174 -0.95 -15.87 -13.95
CA VAL A 174 -1.23 -16.70 -12.76
C VAL A 174 -0.82 -15.98 -11.47
N GLN A 175 0.36 -15.36 -11.43
CA GLN A 175 0.81 -14.63 -10.26
C GLN A 175 -0.06 -13.41 -9.96
N GLU A 176 -0.52 -12.69 -10.99
CA GLU A 176 -1.44 -11.57 -10.81
C GLU A 176 -2.82 -12.05 -10.29
N ASP A 177 -3.35 -13.18 -10.77
CA ASP A 177 -4.56 -13.81 -10.21
C ASP A 177 -4.38 -14.21 -8.74
N MET A 178 -3.22 -14.75 -8.36
CA MET A 178 -2.88 -15.06 -6.97
C MET A 178 -2.92 -13.80 -6.10
N VAL A 179 -2.26 -12.72 -6.54
CA VAL A 179 -2.22 -11.43 -5.84
C VAL A 179 -3.63 -10.89 -5.66
N GLN A 180 -4.43 -10.90 -6.72
CA GLN A 180 -5.80 -10.40 -6.70
C GLN A 180 -6.68 -11.20 -5.72
N LYS A 181 -6.58 -12.53 -5.71
CA LYS A 181 -7.30 -13.41 -4.77
C LYS A 181 -6.90 -13.17 -3.32
N VAL A 182 -5.61 -12.99 -3.04
CA VAL A 182 -5.15 -12.64 -1.68
C VAL A 182 -5.67 -11.27 -1.26
N TYR A 183 -5.68 -10.29 -2.18
CA TYR A 183 -6.25 -8.96 -1.93
C TYR A 183 -7.76 -9.00 -1.67
N PHE A 184 -8.52 -9.85 -2.36
CA PHE A 184 -9.92 -10.13 -2.04
C PHE A 184 -10.08 -10.83 -0.68
N GLY A 185 -9.11 -11.65 -0.26
CA GLY A 185 -9.06 -12.17 1.10
C GLY A 185 -8.96 -11.05 2.15
N PHE A 186 -8.14 -10.03 1.92
CA PHE A 186 -8.08 -8.88 2.86
C PHE A 186 -9.41 -8.11 2.90
N GLN A 187 -10.14 -8.06 1.78
CA GLN A 187 -11.47 -7.48 1.75
C GLN A 187 -12.44 -8.22 2.68
N SER A 188 -12.45 -9.56 2.66
CA SER A 188 -13.35 -10.34 3.54
C SER A 188 -12.99 -10.19 5.02
N MET A 189 -11.77 -9.76 5.33
CA MET A 189 -11.31 -9.37 6.67
C MET A 189 -11.65 -7.92 7.06
N GLY A 190 -12.31 -7.17 6.17
CA GLY A 190 -12.77 -5.80 6.45
C GLY A 190 -11.79 -4.70 6.04
N CYS A 191 -10.76 -5.00 5.23
CA CYS A 191 -9.87 -3.98 4.71
C CYS A 191 -10.59 -2.99 3.78
N ARG A 192 -10.15 -1.73 3.76
CA ARG A 192 -10.66 -0.65 2.92
C ARG A 192 -9.65 -0.31 1.82
N SER A 193 -10.10 -0.26 0.58
CA SER A 193 -9.34 0.19 -0.58
C SER A 193 -10.27 0.86 -1.59
N GLN A 194 -9.72 1.68 -2.47
CA GLN A 194 -10.45 2.40 -3.51
C GLN A 194 -11.24 1.46 -4.44
N LEU A 195 -10.73 0.24 -4.70
CA LEU A 195 -11.43 -0.76 -5.51
C LEU A 195 -12.84 -1.05 -4.95
N TRP A 196 -12.99 -0.97 -3.63
CA TRP A 196 -14.21 -1.38 -2.94
C TRP A 196 -15.14 -0.22 -2.60
N ASP A 197 -14.58 0.94 -2.25
CA ASP A 197 -15.36 2.18 -2.12
C ASP A 197 -16.00 2.58 -3.47
N ALA A 198 -15.44 2.11 -4.59
CA ALA A 198 -16.04 2.24 -5.93
C ALA A 198 -17.20 1.29 -6.23
N SER A 199 -17.26 0.12 -5.56
CA SER A 199 -18.27 -0.91 -5.80
C SER A 199 -19.49 -0.82 -4.86
N ALA A 200 -19.41 0.04 -3.85
CA ALA A 200 -20.46 0.29 -2.86
C ALA A 200 -21.29 1.55 -3.16
N ALA A 201 -21.01 2.23 -4.29
CA ALA A 201 -21.74 3.35 -4.84
C ALA A 201 -22.62 2.88 -6.01
#